data_AF-A0A8J4QEH0-F1
#
_entry.id   AF-A0A8J4QEH0-F1
#
_cell.length_a   1.000
_cell.length_b   1.000
_cell.length_c   1.000
_cell.angle_alpha   90.00
_cell.angle_beta   90.00
_cell.angle_gamma   90.00
#
_symmetry.space_group_name_H-M   'P 1'
#
loop_
_entity.id
_entity.type
_entity.pdbx_description
1 polymer ?
#
loop_
_entity_poly.entity_id
_entity_poly.type
_entity_poly.pdbx_seq_one_letter_code
_entity_poly.pdbx_strand_id
1 'polypeptide(L)'
;MLFWESSGAMGFHSMLVLVTWVGVMLTAIMAAAAIAYPLALPNCSDSCGDVKIPYPFGTTEGCYLKESRDFFINCSKSHDQPDQPMTGDLSITNISIEGEMAVMMYSSINCYYQNGTPMSNNRPWLQVPDYTVSVTKNKFVAVGCDTYAFLNGTLKDAPFTIGCLSKCNDTRNIVNGSCSGIGCCQIDIPEGLTDINFAAYSFNNHSDVWSFNPCSFAFIIQNDRFSFSSAYLTSLRNNSTLPMVLDWAIGNETCEVARNKGNYICGANSNCSDLKNGSAPGYRCKCKEGYVGNPYLKDGCQ
;
A
#
# COMPACT_ATOMS: atom_id res chain seq x y z
N MET A 1 -56.64 -52.95 40.58
CA MET A 1 -55.18 -52.96 40.36
C MET A 1 -54.86 -51.94 39.27
N LEU A 2 -54.07 -50.93 39.64
CA LEU A 2 -53.11 -50.12 38.85
C LEU A 2 -53.65 -49.42 37.58
N PHE A 3 -53.88 -48.10 37.61
CA PHE A 3 -52.89 -47.02 37.35
C PHE A 3 -52.07 -47.21 36.07
N TRP A 4 -52.27 -46.32 35.09
CA TRP A 4 -51.15 -45.59 34.45
C TRP A 4 -51.62 -44.28 33.84
N GLU A 5 -50.85 -43.24 34.15
CA GLU A 5 -51.13 -41.81 33.99
C GLU A 5 -50.89 -41.29 32.57
N SER A 6 -51.70 -40.31 32.19
CA SER A 6 -51.44 -39.38 31.09
C SER A 6 -50.48 -38.27 31.55
N SER A 7 -49.20 -38.37 31.20
CA SER A 7 -48.21 -37.33 31.51
C SER A 7 -47.24 -37.17 30.35
N GLY A 8 -47.56 -36.29 29.38
CA GLY A 8 -46.69 -36.12 28.21
C GLY A 8 -46.76 -34.80 27.43
N ALA A 9 -47.69 -33.89 27.72
CA ALA A 9 -47.91 -32.72 26.84
C ALA A 9 -47.52 -31.35 27.44
N MET A 10 -47.35 -31.21 28.77
CA MET A 10 -47.12 -29.90 29.39
C MET A 10 -45.64 -29.51 29.55
N GLY A 11 -44.69 -30.46 29.46
CA GLY A 11 -43.26 -30.17 29.62
C GLY A 11 -42.60 -29.56 28.38
N PHE A 12 -43.05 -29.93 27.18
CA PHE A 12 -42.44 -29.46 25.93
C PHE A 12 -42.78 -28.01 25.59
N HIS A 13 -44.01 -27.56 25.89
CA HIS A 13 -44.39 -26.16 25.63
C HIS A 13 -43.67 -25.17 26.54
N SER A 14 -43.51 -25.49 27.83
CA SER A 14 -42.82 -24.58 28.77
C SER A 14 -41.32 -24.48 28.49
N MET A 15 -40.71 -25.55 27.96
CA MET A 15 -39.30 -25.58 27.58
C MET A 15 -39.05 -24.88 26.23
N LEU A 16 -39.99 -24.97 25.27
CA LEU A 16 -39.94 -24.19 24.02
C LEU A 16 -40.08 -22.68 24.27
N VAL A 17 -40.92 -22.27 25.21
CA VAL A 17 -41.12 -20.84 25.55
C VAL A 17 -39.88 -20.25 26.24
N LEU A 18 -39.15 -21.02 27.05
CA LEU A 18 -37.89 -20.55 27.65
C LEU A 18 -36.76 -20.44 26.61
N VAL A 19 -36.69 -21.36 25.64
CA VAL A 19 -35.70 -21.32 24.56
C VAL A 19 -35.97 -20.17 23.57
N THR A 20 -37.23 -19.80 23.33
CA THR A 20 -37.56 -18.63 22.50
C THR A 20 -37.24 -17.32 23.19
N TRP A 21 -37.43 -17.18 24.50
CA TRP A 21 -37.04 -15.95 25.23
C TRP A 21 -35.52 -15.78 25.36
N VAL A 22 -34.76 -16.87 25.53
CA VAL A 22 -33.28 -16.83 25.51
C VAL A 22 -32.72 -16.60 24.10
N GLY A 23 -33.39 -17.14 23.07
CA GLY A 23 -33.01 -16.92 21.66
C GLY A 23 -33.31 -15.50 21.15
N VAL A 24 -34.37 -14.86 21.62
CA VAL A 24 -34.72 -13.48 21.24
C VAL A 24 -33.85 -12.44 21.95
N MET A 25 -33.22 -12.77 23.09
CA MET A 25 -32.33 -11.86 23.82
C MET A 25 -30.87 -11.87 23.32
N LEU A 26 -30.51 -12.70 22.33
CA LEU A 26 -29.11 -12.90 21.89
C LEU A 26 -28.78 -12.39 20.47
N THR A 27 -29.71 -11.71 19.77
CA THR A 27 -29.43 -11.12 18.45
C THR A 27 -29.64 -9.62 18.39
N ALA A 28 -29.32 -8.90 19.47
CA ALA A 28 -28.93 -7.50 19.34
C ALA A 28 -27.48 -7.47 18.85
N ILE A 29 -27.29 -7.66 17.54
CA ILE A 29 -26.04 -7.30 16.87
C ILE A 29 -25.91 -5.79 17.09
N MET A 30 -25.16 -5.38 18.11
CA MET A 30 -24.68 -4.00 18.22
C MET A 30 -23.81 -3.78 16.99
N ALA A 31 -24.40 -3.26 15.92
CA ALA A 31 -23.64 -2.51 14.95
C ALA A 31 -23.02 -1.36 15.74
N ALA A 32 -21.75 -1.48 16.11
CA ALA A 32 -21.00 -0.38 16.65
C ALA A 32 -21.08 0.74 15.61
N ALA A 33 -21.85 1.78 15.87
CA ALA A 33 -21.80 2.98 15.06
C ALA A 33 -20.34 3.45 15.12
N ALA A 34 -19.66 3.44 13.97
CA ALA A 34 -18.35 4.04 13.88
C ALA A 34 -18.49 5.49 14.34
N ILE A 35 -17.74 5.89 15.37
CA ILE A 35 -17.71 7.28 15.81
C ILE A 35 -17.22 8.08 14.61
N ALA A 36 -18.10 8.92 14.05
CA ALA A 36 -17.77 9.76 12.91
C ALA A 36 -17.00 10.97 13.43
N TYR A 37 -15.67 10.91 13.36
CA TYR A 37 -14.79 12.05 13.63
C TYR A 37 -14.51 12.82 12.34
N PRO A 38 -14.18 14.13 12.42
CA PRO A 38 -13.79 14.89 11.25
C PRO A 38 -12.51 14.32 10.64
N LEU A 39 -12.53 14.08 9.33
CA LEU A 39 -11.36 13.59 8.57
C LEU A 39 -10.60 14.73 7.89
N ALA A 40 -11.30 15.76 7.43
CA ALA A 40 -10.72 16.92 6.74
C ALA A 40 -10.99 18.22 7.51
N LEU A 41 -10.35 19.30 7.08
CA LEU A 41 -10.63 20.64 7.60
C LEU A 41 -12.08 21.07 7.31
N PRO A 42 -12.66 22.00 8.08
CA PRO A 42 -14.00 22.51 7.81
C PRO A 42 -14.13 23.06 6.39
N ASN A 43 -15.22 22.72 5.70
CA ASN A 43 -15.49 23.07 4.30
C ASN A 43 -14.54 22.46 3.25
N CYS A 44 -13.73 21.47 3.63
CA CYS A 44 -12.89 20.72 2.71
C CYS A 44 -13.50 19.35 2.39
N SER A 45 -13.28 18.86 1.17
CA SER A 45 -13.66 17.50 0.81
C SER A 45 -12.83 16.49 1.59
N ASP A 46 -13.49 15.47 2.14
CA ASP A 46 -12.85 14.35 2.83
C ASP A 46 -12.65 13.13 1.92
N SER A 47 -12.97 13.27 0.63
CA SER A 47 -12.98 12.18 -0.34
C SER A 47 -12.74 12.65 -1.77
N CYS A 48 -12.24 11.72 -2.59
CA CYS A 48 -12.07 11.81 -4.03
C CYS A 48 -12.38 10.43 -4.63
N GLY A 49 -13.51 10.30 -5.33
CA GLY A 49 -14.05 8.99 -5.68
C GLY A 49 -14.29 8.13 -4.43
N ASP A 50 -13.79 6.89 -4.46
CA ASP A 50 -13.90 5.95 -3.34
C ASP A 50 -12.80 6.10 -2.28
N VAL A 51 -11.86 7.03 -2.47
CA VAL A 51 -10.72 7.21 -1.58
C VAL A 51 -10.99 8.33 -0.59
N LYS A 52 -10.77 8.06 0.70
CA LYS A 52 -10.77 9.07 1.76
C LYS A 52 -9.51 9.94 1.69
N ILE A 53 -9.70 11.24 1.82
CA ILE A 53 -8.68 12.28 1.80
C ILE A 53 -8.64 12.96 3.18
N PRO A 54 -7.95 12.36 4.16
CA PRO A 54 -7.83 12.96 5.48
C PRO A 54 -6.81 14.10 5.48
N TYR A 55 -7.03 15.15 6.27
CA TYR A 55 -5.98 16.13 6.56
C TYR A 55 -4.77 15.40 7.19
N PRO A 56 -3.50 15.69 6.81
CA PRO A 56 -2.98 16.87 6.12
C PRO A 56 -3.19 16.94 4.61
N PHE A 57 -3.77 15.91 3.99
CA PHE A 57 -4.06 15.89 2.56
C PHE A 57 -5.31 16.70 2.21
N GLY A 58 -5.40 17.16 0.96
CA GLY A 58 -6.54 17.92 0.48
C GLY A 58 -6.51 18.12 -1.03
N THR A 59 -7.68 18.38 -1.61
CA THR A 59 -7.86 18.46 -3.08
C THR A 59 -7.93 19.89 -3.62
N THR A 60 -7.96 20.89 -2.74
CA THR A 60 -8.07 22.32 -3.09
C THR A 60 -7.15 23.15 -2.21
N GLU A 61 -6.77 24.33 -2.70
CA GLU A 61 -5.97 25.28 -1.94
C GLU A 61 -6.61 25.60 -0.58
N GLY A 62 -5.80 25.58 0.48
CA GLY A 62 -6.26 25.79 1.86
C GLY A 62 -6.82 24.54 2.56
N CYS A 63 -7.01 23.42 1.84
CA CYS A 63 -7.49 22.16 2.41
C CYS A 63 -6.41 21.11 2.70
N TYR A 64 -5.19 21.33 2.22
CA TYR A 64 -4.01 20.53 2.54
C TYR A 64 -3.01 21.36 3.37
N LEU A 65 -2.00 20.71 3.93
CA LEU A 65 -0.93 21.37 4.67
C LEU A 65 -0.18 22.37 3.76
N LYS A 66 -0.38 23.67 4.00
CA LYS A 66 0.06 24.76 3.12
C LYS A 66 1.56 24.78 2.80
N GLU A 67 2.38 24.28 3.73
CA GLU A 67 3.84 24.33 3.62
C GLU A 67 4.43 23.25 2.69
N SER A 68 3.63 22.26 2.27
CA SER A 68 4.08 21.23 1.35
C SER A 68 3.03 20.93 0.27
N ARG A 69 3.47 21.05 -1.00
CA ARG A 69 2.66 20.64 -2.15
C ARG A 69 2.48 19.13 -2.24
N ASP A 70 3.26 18.36 -1.50
CA ASP A 70 3.20 16.90 -1.59
C ASP A 70 1.87 16.40 -1.01
N PHE A 71 1.25 17.12 -0.06
CA PHE A 71 -0.07 16.81 0.48
C PHE A 71 -1.25 17.20 -0.43
N PHE A 72 -1.00 17.85 -1.55
CA PHE A 72 -2.05 18.11 -2.53
C PHE A 72 -2.39 16.83 -3.29
N ILE A 73 -3.68 16.48 -3.29
CA ILE A 73 -4.20 15.35 -4.07
C ILE A 73 -4.96 15.91 -5.27
N ASN A 74 -4.45 15.61 -6.46
CA ASN A 74 -5.15 15.97 -7.69
C ASN A 74 -6.39 15.08 -7.84
N CYS A 75 -7.57 15.70 -7.74
CA CYS A 75 -8.87 15.07 -7.91
C CYS A 75 -9.62 15.65 -9.11
N SER A 76 -8.91 15.86 -10.23
CA SER A 76 -9.50 16.45 -11.44
C SER A 76 -10.53 15.49 -12.05
N LYS A 77 -11.71 16.02 -12.38
CA LYS A 77 -12.78 15.26 -13.03
C LYS A 77 -12.47 15.08 -14.51
N SER A 78 -12.34 13.84 -14.95
CA SER A 78 -12.46 13.54 -16.39
C SER A 78 -13.94 13.41 -16.71
N HIS A 79 -14.40 14.05 -17.78
CA HIS A 79 -15.82 14.20 -18.12
C HIS A 79 -16.62 12.88 -18.23
N ASP A 80 -15.93 11.73 -18.35
CA ASP A 80 -16.53 10.39 -18.51
C ASP A 80 -15.87 9.29 -17.63
N GLN A 81 -15.03 9.64 -16.64
CA GLN A 81 -14.39 8.65 -15.75
C GLN A 81 -14.60 8.97 -14.28
N PRO A 82 -14.64 7.94 -13.40
CA PRO A 82 -14.69 8.16 -11.95
C PRO A 82 -13.50 9.02 -11.49
N ASP A 83 -13.74 9.85 -10.49
CA ASP A 83 -12.72 10.70 -9.87
C ASP A 83 -11.53 9.83 -9.43
N GLN A 84 -10.35 10.07 -10.03
CA GLN A 84 -9.14 9.31 -9.74
C GLN A 84 -8.16 10.18 -8.95
N PRO A 85 -7.96 9.92 -7.64
CA PRO A 85 -7.02 10.69 -6.84
C PRO A 85 -5.58 10.38 -7.26
N MET A 86 -4.79 11.43 -7.49
CA MET A 86 -3.40 11.30 -7.90
C MET A 86 -2.45 12.11 -7.03
N THR A 87 -1.25 11.55 -6.81
CA THR A 87 -0.08 12.27 -6.31
C THR A 87 1.03 12.16 -7.36
N GLY A 88 1.44 13.31 -7.92
CA GLY A 88 2.22 13.31 -9.16
C GLY A 88 1.52 12.49 -10.25
N ASP A 89 2.23 11.51 -10.80
CA ASP A 89 1.73 10.60 -11.85
C ASP A 89 1.19 9.27 -11.31
N LEU A 90 1.07 9.13 -9.98
CA LEU A 90 0.62 7.90 -9.33
C LEU A 90 -0.84 7.99 -8.91
N SER A 91 -1.62 6.97 -9.28
CA SER A 91 -2.97 6.79 -8.76
C SER A 91 -2.92 6.33 -7.31
N ILE A 92 -3.66 7.01 -6.45
CA ILE A 92 -3.84 6.66 -5.05
C ILE A 92 -5.02 5.70 -4.93
N THR A 93 -4.88 4.71 -4.06
CA THR A 93 -5.94 3.74 -3.75
C THR A 93 -6.36 3.81 -2.28
N ASN A 94 -5.48 4.28 -1.40
CA ASN A 94 -5.80 4.49 0.01
C ASN A 94 -4.83 5.50 0.64
N ILE A 95 -5.32 6.27 1.60
CA ILE A 95 -4.50 7.13 2.45
C ILE A 95 -4.84 6.81 3.91
N SER A 96 -3.83 6.47 4.69
CA SER A 96 -3.94 6.23 6.13
C SER A 96 -3.34 7.40 6.90
N ILE A 97 -4.08 7.88 7.90
CA ILE A 97 -3.60 8.87 8.88
C ILE A 97 -2.45 8.34 9.76
N GLU A 98 -2.15 7.04 9.72
CA GLU A 98 -1.03 6.46 10.45
C GLU A 98 0.33 6.62 9.74
N GLY A 99 0.33 7.25 8.55
CA GLY A 99 1.56 7.55 7.82
C GLY A 99 1.80 6.68 6.59
N GLU A 100 0.80 5.97 6.09
CA GLU A 100 0.90 5.13 4.89
C GLU A 100 -0.01 5.67 3.77
N MET A 101 0.44 5.53 2.52
CA MET A 101 -0.34 5.83 1.31
C MET A 101 -0.17 4.68 0.30
N ALA A 102 -1.27 4.05 -0.11
CA ALA A 102 -1.24 3.02 -1.13
C ALA A 102 -1.44 3.61 -2.53
N VAL A 103 -0.55 3.27 -3.46
CA VAL A 103 -0.50 3.80 -4.83
C VAL A 103 -0.32 2.69 -5.86
N MET A 104 -0.63 2.98 -7.13
CA MET A 104 -0.36 2.10 -8.26
C MET A 104 0.93 2.53 -8.96
N MET A 105 2.00 1.75 -8.81
CA MET A 105 3.33 2.01 -9.37
C MET A 105 3.57 1.25 -10.66
N TYR A 106 4.24 1.89 -11.63
CA TYR A 106 4.56 1.26 -12.91
C TYR A 106 5.55 0.10 -12.77
N SER A 107 5.31 -0.98 -13.50
CA SER A 107 6.24 -2.11 -13.64
C SER A 107 7.28 -1.82 -14.75
N SER A 108 8.50 -2.32 -14.56
CA SER A 108 9.49 -2.40 -15.62
C SER A 108 9.26 -3.69 -16.41
N ILE A 109 9.20 -3.56 -17.73
CA ILE A 109 8.97 -4.61 -18.70
C ILE A 109 10.06 -4.46 -19.75
N ASN A 110 10.82 -5.53 -20.00
CA ASN A 110 11.84 -5.57 -21.04
C ASN A 110 11.64 -6.83 -21.89
N CYS A 111 11.12 -6.66 -23.10
CA CYS A 111 10.71 -7.76 -23.99
C CYS A 111 11.59 -7.84 -25.24
N TYR A 112 11.67 -9.05 -25.79
CA TYR A 112 12.46 -9.36 -26.98
C TYR A 112 11.62 -10.13 -28.01
N TYR A 113 11.96 -9.96 -29.29
CA TYR A 113 11.51 -10.85 -30.35
C TYR A 113 12.30 -12.18 -30.29
N GLN A 114 11.81 -13.21 -30.98
CA GLN A 114 12.41 -14.56 -30.95
C GLN A 114 13.87 -14.59 -31.42
N ASN A 115 14.26 -13.67 -32.31
CA ASN A 115 15.63 -13.50 -32.79
C ASN A 115 16.52 -12.70 -31.82
N GLY A 116 16.04 -12.38 -30.61
CA GLY A 116 16.75 -11.62 -29.60
C GLY A 116 16.79 -10.12 -29.84
N THR A 117 16.09 -9.58 -30.85
CA THR A 117 16.04 -8.12 -31.03
C THR A 117 15.16 -7.47 -29.96
N PRO A 118 15.57 -6.33 -29.36
CA PRO A 118 14.75 -5.62 -28.40
C PRO A 118 13.40 -5.22 -29.00
N MET A 119 12.32 -5.39 -28.23
CA MET A 119 10.97 -5.01 -28.63
C MET A 119 10.52 -3.75 -27.91
N SER A 120 10.48 -3.82 -26.57
CA SER A 120 10.01 -2.73 -25.74
C SER A 120 10.73 -2.80 -24.40
N ASN A 121 11.17 -1.65 -23.91
CA ASN A 121 11.66 -1.51 -22.55
C ASN A 121 11.13 -0.22 -21.91
N ASN A 122 11.06 -0.21 -20.58
CA ASN A 122 10.81 0.99 -19.81
C ASN A 122 11.59 0.96 -18.49
N ARG A 123 11.80 2.16 -17.94
CA ARG A 123 12.47 2.37 -16.65
C ARG A 123 11.58 3.23 -15.76
N PRO A 124 10.74 2.63 -14.91
CA PRO A 124 10.01 3.37 -13.90
C PRO A 124 10.97 4.13 -12.98
N TRP A 125 10.55 5.33 -12.62
CA TRP A 125 11.24 6.22 -11.69
C TRP A 125 10.21 6.75 -10.68
N LEU A 126 10.67 7.01 -9.47
CA LEU A 126 9.87 7.60 -8.42
C LEU A 126 10.74 8.60 -7.66
N GLN A 127 10.38 9.86 -7.79
CA GLN A 127 10.94 10.94 -7.00
C GLN A 127 9.80 11.60 -6.22
N VAL A 128 9.87 11.50 -4.91
CA VAL A 128 8.87 12.02 -4.00
C VAL A 128 9.61 12.63 -2.81
N PRO A 129 9.62 13.97 -2.67
CA PRO A 129 10.40 14.64 -1.62
C PRO A 129 9.94 14.27 -0.21
N ASP A 130 8.62 14.28 0.04
CA ASP A 130 8.04 14.04 1.36
C ASP A 130 7.48 12.62 1.55
N TYR A 131 7.67 11.73 0.56
CA TYR A 131 7.31 10.32 0.66
C TYR A 131 8.54 9.41 0.57
N THR A 132 8.44 8.24 1.18
CA THR A 132 9.44 7.18 1.07
C THR A 132 8.78 5.87 0.71
N VAL A 133 9.51 4.95 0.08
CA VAL A 133 8.97 3.60 -0.13
C VAL A 133 8.93 2.86 1.20
N SER A 134 7.77 2.33 1.55
CA SER A 134 7.64 1.59 2.80
C SER A 134 8.40 0.27 2.75
N VAL A 135 9.55 0.20 3.42
CA VAL A 135 10.44 -0.97 3.38
C VAL A 135 9.88 -2.19 4.09
N THR A 136 8.89 -1.99 4.97
CA THR A 136 8.22 -3.08 5.71
C THR A 136 7.00 -3.63 4.97
N LYS A 137 6.40 -2.83 4.08
CA LYS A 137 5.20 -3.19 3.34
C LYS A 137 5.47 -3.62 1.91
N ASN A 138 6.64 -3.30 1.36
CA ASN A 138 6.97 -3.61 -0.03
C ASN A 138 8.24 -4.47 -0.17
N LYS A 139 8.33 -5.15 -1.31
CA LYS A 139 9.53 -5.82 -1.80
C LYS A 139 9.85 -5.39 -3.22
N PHE A 140 11.13 -5.44 -3.56
CA PHE A 140 11.57 -5.35 -4.95
C PHE A 140 11.63 -6.75 -5.55
N VAL A 141 10.99 -6.95 -6.70
CA VAL A 141 10.81 -8.26 -7.32
C VAL A 141 11.24 -8.20 -8.77
N ALA A 142 11.92 -9.24 -9.23
CA ALA A 142 12.18 -9.53 -10.63
C ALA A 142 11.52 -10.85 -11.02
N VAL A 143 10.84 -10.89 -12.16
CA VAL A 143 10.20 -12.10 -12.70
C VAL A 143 10.73 -12.37 -14.11
N GLY A 144 11.14 -13.61 -14.36
CA GLY A 144 11.70 -14.07 -15.62
C GLY A 144 12.78 -15.13 -15.43
N CYS A 145 13.00 -15.93 -16.47
CA CYS A 145 14.25 -16.65 -16.71
C CYS A 145 15.18 -15.76 -17.53
N ASP A 146 16.48 -16.07 -17.54
CA ASP A 146 17.48 -15.24 -18.23
C ASP A 146 17.39 -13.75 -17.82
N THR A 147 17.05 -13.47 -16.55
CA THR A 147 16.58 -12.16 -16.10
C THR A 147 17.42 -11.64 -14.93
N TYR A 148 17.73 -10.35 -14.95
CA TYR A 148 18.19 -9.61 -13.78
C TYR A 148 17.56 -8.23 -13.76
N ALA A 149 17.44 -7.64 -12.57
CA ALA A 149 16.89 -6.31 -12.40
C ALA A 149 17.71 -5.53 -11.39
N PHE A 150 17.82 -4.23 -11.61
CA PHE A 150 18.46 -3.32 -10.67
C PHE A 150 17.44 -2.35 -10.09
N LEU A 151 17.50 -2.17 -8.77
CA LEU A 151 16.91 -1.03 -8.07
C LEU A 151 18.04 -0.07 -7.74
N ASN A 152 17.96 1.13 -8.31
CA ASN A 152 18.90 2.22 -8.08
C ASN A 152 18.23 3.30 -7.24
N GLY A 153 19.02 4.03 -6.47
CA GLY A 153 18.58 5.22 -5.75
C GLY A 153 19.76 5.91 -5.08
N THR A 154 19.45 6.80 -4.16
CA THR A 154 20.41 7.48 -3.29
C THR A 154 20.29 6.91 -1.88
N LEU A 155 21.41 6.54 -1.27
CA LEU A 155 21.46 6.09 0.12
C LEU A 155 22.59 6.82 0.83
N LYS A 156 22.27 7.55 1.90
CA LYS A 156 23.24 8.39 2.65
C LYS A 156 24.06 9.31 1.72
N ASP A 157 23.34 10.02 0.84
CA ASP A 157 23.89 10.98 -0.13
C ASP A 157 24.87 10.39 -1.17
N ALA A 158 24.87 9.06 -1.33
CA ALA A 158 25.69 8.36 -2.32
C ALA A 158 24.84 7.50 -3.28
N PRO A 159 25.26 7.31 -4.54
CA PRO A 159 24.61 6.38 -5.44
C PRO A 159 24.60 4.97 -4.87
N PHE A 160 23.45 4.32 -4.94
CA PHE A 160 23.24 2.98 -4.41
C PHE A 160 22.50 2.12 -5.43
N THR A 161 22.93 0.86 -5.55
CA THR A 161 22.30 -0.13 -6.43
C THR A 161 22.24 -1.48 -5.74
N ILE A 162 21.07 -2.14 -5.81
CA ILE A 162 20.90 -3.56 -5.49
C ILE A 162 20.32 -4.29 -6.69
N GLY A 163 20.61 -5.59 -6.77
CA GLY A 163 20.21 -6.43 -7.88
C GLY A 163 19.41 -7.64 -7.45
N CYS A 164 18.44 -8.02 -8.27
CA CYS A 164 17.73 -9.29 -8.18
C CYS A 164 17.97 -10.08 -9.47
N LEU A 165 18.41 -11.33 -9.39
CA LEU A 165 18.67 -12.16 -10.57
C LEU A 165 17.89 -13.46 -10.50
N SER A 166 17.49 -13.95 -11.66
CA SER A 166 16.77 -15.21 -11.81
C SER A 166 17.22 -15.91 -13.09
N LYS A 167 17.62 -17.18 -12.95
CA LYS A 167 18.15 -17.97 -14.07
C LYS A 167 17.50 -19.34 -14.12
N CYS A 168 17.02 -19.70 -15.29
CA CYS A 168 16.42 -20.99 -15.61
C CYS A 168 16.50 -21.20 -17.13
N ASN A 169 16.61 -22.45 -17.56
CA ASN A 169 16.65 -22.81 -18.98
C ASN A 169 15.31 -23.41 -19.45
N ASP A 170 14.47 -23.87 -18.51
CA ASP A 170 13.16 -24.44 -18.76
C ASP A 170 12.27 -24.27 -17.51
N THR A 171 11.02 -24.73 -17.61
CA THR A 171 10.00 -24.55 -16.56
C THR A 171 9.95 -25.66 -15.51
N ARG A 172 10.72 -26.75 -15.62
CA ARG A 172 10.59 -27.94 -14.77
C ARG A 172 10.96 -27.68 -13.31
N ASN A 173 11.92 -26.79 -13.08
CA ASN A 173 12.40 -26.41 -11.75
C ASN A 173 11.69 -25.17 -11.18
N ILE A 174 10.72 -24.61 -11.91
CA ILE A 174 9.97 -23.43 -11.48
C ILE A 174 8.87 -23.88 -10.53
N VAL A 175 8.89 -23.36 -9.31
CA VAL A 175 7.92 -23.71 -8.26
C VAL A 175 7.06 -22.49 -7.95
N ASN A 176 5.75 -22.62 -8.12
CA ASN A 176 4.79 -21.57 -7.75
C ASN A 176 4.90 -21.26 -6.25
N GLY A 177 4.78 -19.97 -5.90
CA GLY A 177 4.98 -19.46 -4.55
C GLY A 177 6.44 -19.28 -4.14
N SER A 178 7.41 -19.83 -4.89
CA SER A 178 8.83 -19.63 -4.64
C SER A 178 9.37 -18.44 -5.43
N CYS A 179 10.18 -17.58 -4.80
CA CYS A 179 10.78 -16.42 -5.45
C CYS A 179 12.23 -16.20 -4.97
N SER A 180 13.09 -17.19 -5.24
CA SER A 180 14.46 -17.26 -4.72
C SER A 180 15.50 -17.58 -5.79
N GLY A 181 15.32 -17.06 -7.01
CA GLY A 181 16.31 -17.09 -8.09
C GLY A 181 15.99 -18.01 -9.27
N ILE A 182 14.84 -18.69 -9.27
CA ILE A 182 14.38 -19.55 -10.38
C ILE A 182 12.99 -19.07 -10.82
N GLY A 183 12.93 -18.41 -11.97
CA GLY A 183 11.72 -17.77 -12.51
C GLY A 183 11.32 -16.47 -11.79
N CYS A 184 11.73 -16.29 -10.53
CA CYS A 184 11.44 -15.13 -9.71
C CYS A 184 12.55 -14.90 -8.69
N CYS A 185 12.85 -13.63 -8.41
CA CYS A 185 13.73 -13.18 -7.34
C CYS A 185 13.05 -12.03 -6.60
N GLN A 186 13.10 -12.02 -5.26
CA GLN A 186 12.65 -10.90 -4.45
C GLN A 186 13.72 -10.51 -3.43
N ILE A 187 13.85 -9.22 -3.16
CA ILE A 187 14.74 -8.67 -2.14
C ILE A 187 14.03 -7.56 -1.36
N ASP A 188 14.47 -7.37 -0.11
CA ASP A 188 14.01 -6.28 0.73
C ASP A 188 14.64 -4.96 0.26
N ILE A 189 13.91 -3.86 0.46
CA ILE A 189 14.35 -2.52 0.08
C ILE A 189 15.10 -1.90 1.26
N PRO A 190 16.34 -1.39 1.08
CA PRO A 190 17.08 -0.75 2.15
C PRO A 190 16.37 0.49 2.68
N GLU A 191 16.39 0.64 4.01
CA GLU A 191 15.84 1.82 4.68
C GLU A 191 16.61 3.08 4.26
N GLY A 192 15.88 4.15 3.92
CA GLY A 192 16.45 5.44 3.53
C GLY A 192 16.85 5.58 2.08
N LEU A 193 16.44 4.62 1.23
CA LEU A 193 16.62 4.74 -0.20
C LEU A 193 15.65 5.78 -0.80
N THR A 194 16.19 6.82 -1.43
CA THR A 194 15.43 7.88 -2.12
C THR A 194 15.75 7.92 -3.62
N ASP A 195 15.03 8.75 -4.37
CA ASP A 195 15.28 9.01 -5.80
C ASP A 195 15.36 7.73 -6.65
N ILE A 196 14.39 6.84 -6.42
CA ILE A 196 14.50 5.48 -6.91
C ILE A 196 14.14 5.35 -8.38
N ASN A 197 14.80 4.42 -9.04
CA ASN A 197 14.40 3.96 -10.36
C ASN A 197 14.86 2.51 -10.54
N PHE A 198 14.13 1.75 -11.34
CA PHE A 198 14.45 0.35 -11.55
C PHE A 198 14.20 -0.09 -12.97
N ALA A 199 14.93 -1.13 -13.38
CA ALA A 199 14.77 -1.72 -14.70
C ALA A 199 15.07 -3.21 -14.67
N ALA A 200 14.30 -3.96 -15.45
CA ALA A 200 14.56 -5.35 -15.77
C ALA A 200 15.41 -5.46 -17.04
N TYR A 201 16.29 -6.46 -17.05
CA TYR A 201 17.23 -6.76 -18.12
C TYR A 201 17.29 -8.27 -18.34
N SER A 202 17.97 -8.67 -19.41
CA SER A 202 18.18 -10.06 -19.75
C SER A 202 19.65 -10.33 -20.06
N PHE A 203 20.15 -11.51 -19.69
CA PHE A 203 21.55 -11.86 -19.94
C PHE A 203 21.80 -12.24 -21.41
N ASN A 204 20.84 -12.90 -22.07
CA ASN A 204 20.98 -13.42 -23.43
C ASN A 204 19.83 -13.00 -24.35
N ASN A 205 19.22 -11.84 -24.08
CA ASN A 205 18.09 -11.28 -24.82
C ASN A 205 16.91 -12.26 -24.97
N HIS A 206 16.70 -13.12 -23.96
CA HIS A 206 15.71 -14.21 -23.94
C HIS A 206 15.86 -15.24 -25.07
N SER A 207 16.96 -15.25 -25.83
CA SER A 207 17.11 -16.08 -27.02
C SER A 207 16.93 -17.59 -26.74
N ASP A 208 17.35 -18.04 -25.56
CA ASP A 208 17.27 -19.46 -25.15
C ASP A 208 15.95 -19.82 -24.43
N VAL A 209 15.18 -18.83 -23.97
CA VAL A 209 13.97 -19.04 -23.14
C VAL A 209 12.69 -18.47 -23.76
N TRP A 210 12.81 -17.82 -24.93
CA TRP A 210 11.74 -17.01 -25.55
C TRP A 210 10.41 -17.76 -25.68
N SER A 211 10.46 -19.07 -25.94
CA SER A 211 9.28 -19.92 -26.12
C SER A 211 8.32 -19.95 -24.92
N PHE A 212 8.82 -19.68 -23.71
CA PHE A 212 8.01 -19.66 -22.48
C PHE A 212 8.21 -18.41 -21.62
N ASN A 213 9.24 -17.61 -21.90
CA ASN A 213 9.49 -16.34 -21.24
C ASN A 213 10.09 -15.36 -22.26
N PRO A 214 9.30 -14.45 -22.86
CA PRO A 214 9.79 -13.49 -23.85
C PRO A 214 10.19 -12.13 -23.24
N CYS A 215 9.96 -11.93 -21.95
CA CYS A 215 10.13 -10.65 -21.27
C CYS A 215 10.71 -10.83 -19.87
N SER A 216 11.55 -9.88 -19.46
CA SER A 216 11.95 -9.66 -18.07
C SER A 216 11.02 -8.63 -17.42
N PHE A 217 10.67 -8.84 -16.16
CA PHE A 217 9.86 -7.92 -15.37
C PHE A 217 10.58 -7.49 -14.10
N ALA A 218 10.40 -6.24 -13.67
CA ALA A 218 10.83 -5.78 -12.34
C ALA A 218 9.83 -4.78 -11.78
N PHE A 219 9.56 -4.84 -10.49
CA PHE A 219 8.58 -3.97 -9.84
C PHE A 219 8.78 -3.92 -8.33
N ILE A 220 8.25 -2.86 -7.71
CA ILE A 220 8.06 -2.78 -6.27
C ILE A 220 6.59 -3.09 -6.00
N ILE A 221 6.31 -4.01 -5.09
CA ILE A 221 4.95 -4.46 -4.80
C ILE A 221 4.73 -4.66 -3.30
N GLN A 222 3.50 -4.41 -2.86
CA GLN A 222 3.04 -4.68 -1.51
C GLN A 222 3.12 -6.19 -1.20
N ASN A 223 3.66 -6.54 -0.02
CA ASN A 223 4.03 -7.90 0.39
C ASN A 223 2.91 -8.94 0.28
N ASP A 224 1.67 -8.57 0.62
CA ASP A 224 0.48 -9.44 0.61
C ASP A 224 -0.26 -9.45 -0.74
N ARG A 225 0.23 -8.69 -1.73
CA ARG A 225 -0.37 -8.58 -3.06
C ARG A 225 0.37 -9.38 -4.13
N PHE A 226 1.43 -10.09 -3.76
CA PHE A 226 2.22 -10.89 -4.70
C PHE A 226 2.51 -12.29 -4.19
N SER A 227 2.15 -13.29 -4.99
CA SER A 227 2.60 -14.67 -4.85
C SER A 227 2.98 -15.18 -6.23
N PHE A 228 4.23 -15.60 -6.40
CA PHE A 228 4.75 -15.95 -7.71
C PHE A 228 4.00 -17.14 -8.34
N SER A 229 3.73 -17.04 -9.64
CA SER A 229 3.20 -18.12 -10.46
C SER A 229 4.00 -18.18 -11.76
N SER A 230 4.29 -19.38 -12.26
CA SER A 230 4.98 -19.57 -13.54
C SER A 230 4.25 -18.93 -14.72
N ALA A 231 2.93 -18.73 -14.63
CA ALA A 231 2.16 -17.98 -15.64
C ALA A 231 2.64 -16.53 -15.81
N TYR A 232 3.19 -15.93 -14.75
CA TYR A 232 3.68 -14.55 -14.75
C TYR A 232 4.87 -14.31 -15.67
N LEU A 233 5.56 -15.37 -16.10
CA LEU A 233 6.62 -15.29 -17.12
C LEU A 233 6.11 -14.75 -18.46
N THR A 234 4.79 -14.77 -18.70
CA THR A 234 4.18 -14.22 -19.92
C THR A 234 3.06 -13.21 -19.63
N SER A 235 2.27 -13.44 -18.58
CA SER A 235 1.05 -12.64 -18.34
C SER A 235 1.32 -11.26 -17.77
N LEU A 236 2.46 -11.03 -17.09
CA LEU A 236 2.77 -9.73 -16.47
C LEU A 236 2.93 -8.59 -17.46
N ARG A 237 3.17 -8.88 -18.75
CA ARG A 237 3.22 -7.85 -19.80
C ARG A 237 1.92 -7.05 -19.94
N ASN A 238 0.80 -7.61 -19.47
CA ASN A 238 -0.51 -6.97 -19.51
C ASN A 238 -0.76 -6.08 -18.26
N ASN A 239 0.12 -6.15 -17.24
CA ASN A 239 -0.01 -5.40 -16.00
C ASN A 239 1.03 -4.27 -15.98
N SER A 240 0.62 -3.08 -16.41
CA SER A 240 1.49 -1.90 -16.45
C SER A 240 1.70 -1.25 -15.08
N THR A 241 0.78 -1.47 -14.12
CA THR A 241 0.88 -0.94 -12.75
C THR A 241 0.54 -1.98 -11.70
N LEU A 242 1.15 -1.85 -10.52
CA LEU A 242 1.03 -2.76 -9.39
C LEU A 242 0.93 -1.98 -8.07
N PRO A 243 0.23 -2.53 -7.06
CA PRO A 243 0.04 -1.85 -5.78
C PRO A 243 1.34 -1.77 -4.98
N MET A 244 1.65 -0.57 -4.49
CA MET A 244 2.81 -0.23 -3.66
C MET A 244 2.37 0.67 -2.50
N VAL A 245 3.07 0.61 -1.38
CA VAL A 245 2.82 1.48 -0.21
C VAL A 245 3.95 2.49 -0.03
N LEU A 246 3.61 3.76 0.12
CA LEU A 246 4.50 4.83 0.50
C LEU A 246 4.31 5.16 1.99
N ASP A 247 5.41 5.48 2.65
CA ASP A 247 5.45 6.09 3.97
C ASP A 247 5.52 7.63 3.81
N TRP A 248 4.72 8.36 4.59
CA TRP A 248 4.70 9.82 4.57
C TRP A 248 4.94 10.41 5.97
N ALA A 249 5.42 11.65 6.02
CA ALA A 249 5.77 12.36 7.26
C ALA A 249 5.46 13.85 7.16
N ILE A 250 5.40 14.54 8.30
CA ILE A 250 5.29 16.00 8.32
C ILE A 250 6.68 16.63 8.34
N GLY A 251 6.99 17.38 7.29
CA GLY A 251 8.22 18.15 7.17
C GLY A 251 9.49 17.29 7.30
N ASN A 252 10.60 17.94 7.62
CA ASN A 252 11.90 17.29 7.81
C ASN A 252 12.48 17.52 9.22
N GLU A 253 11.65 17.97 10.16
CA GLU A 253 12.07 18.37 11.50
C GLU A 253 11.60 17.35 12.54
N THR A 254 12.28 17.35 13.70
CA THR A 254 11.81 16.58 14.85
C THR A 254 10.61 17.26 15.51
N CYS A 255 9.83 16.49 16.27
CA CYS A 255 8.75 16.94 17.11
C CYS A 255 9.15 18.11 18.02
N GLU A 256 10.36 18.06 18.58
CA GLU A 256 10.87 19.12 19.46
C GLU A 256 11.09 20.43 18.70
N VAL A 257 11.75 20.35 17.54
CA VAL A 257 12.02 21.52 16.70
C VAL A 257 10.70 22.11 16.19
N ALA A 258 9.78 21.27 15.72
CA ALA A 258 8.50 21.72 15.18
C ALA A 258 7.65 22.46 16.23
N ARG A 259 7.66 21.97 17.49
CA ARG A 259 6.98 22.65 18.62
C ARG A 259 7.55 24.03 18.89
N ASN A 260 8.85 24.20 18.74
CA ASN A 260 9.54 25.46 19.03
C ASN A 260 9.38 26.49 17.90
N LYS A 261 9.26 26.06 16.64
CA LYS A 261 9.11 26.93 15.47
C LYS A 261 7.67 27.32 15.16
N GLY A 262 6.68 26.66 15.76
CA GLY A 262 5.26 26.96 15.56
C GLY A 262 4.64 26.33 14.29
N ASN A 263 5.39 25.48 13.59
CA ASN A 263 4.94 24.63 12.48
C ASN A 263 4.50 23.21 12.98
N TYR A 264 4.24 23.08 14.27
CA TYR A 264 3.68 21.88 14.88
C TYR A 264 2.18 21.75 14.58
N ILE A 265 1.78 20.66 13.92
CA ILE A 265 0.39 20.49 13.46
C ILE A 265 -0.42 19.44 14.22
N CYS A 266 0.20 18.70 15.16
CA CYS A 266 -0.56 17.69 15.90
C CYS A 266 -1.60 18.36 16.82
N GLY A 267 -2.85 17.89 16.72
CA GLY A 267 -3.98 18.43 17.46
C GLY A 267 -4.00 18.09 18.94
N ALA A 268 -5.06 18.53 19.62
CA ALA A 268 -5.34 18.15 21.00
C ALA A 268 -5.50 16.62 21.13
N ASN A 269 -5.18 16.10 22.31
CA ASN A 269 -5.22 14.66 22.62
C ASN A 269 -4.41 13.77 21.66
N SER A 270 -3.36 14.33 21.05
CA SER A 270 -2.42 13.58 20.23
C SER A 270 -1.01 13.61 20.81
N ASN A 271 -0.20 12.65 20.38
CA ASN A 271 1.23 12.54 20.60
C ASN A 271 1.95 12.75 19.27
N CYS A 272 3.19 13.20 19.36
CA CYS A 272 4.11 13.33 18.23
C CYS A 272 5.20 12.28 18.34
N SER A 273 5.55 11.64 17.22
CA SER A 273 6.66 10.70 17.13
C SER A 273 7.56 11.06 15.96
N ASP A 274 8.86 11.20 16.23
CA ASP A 274 9.89 11.33 15.21
C ASP A 274 10.00 10.05 14.37
N LEU A 275 10.21 10.20 13.07
CA LEU A 275 10.65 9.07 12.26
C LEU A 275 12.10 8.75 12.61
N LYS A 276 12.36 7.47 12.92
CA LYS A 276 13.69 7.02 13.35
C LYS A 276 14.67 7.06 12.18
N ASN A 277 15.92 7.39 12.51
CA ASN A 277 17.08 7.44 11.61
C ASN A 277 17.10 6.29 10.60
N GLY A 278 16.81 6.60 9.35
CA GLY A 278 16.78 5.63 8.25
C GLY A 278 15.62 5.95 7.32
N SER A 279 14.42 6.08 7.84
CA SER A 279 13.27 6.61 7.12
C SER A 279 13.43 8.13 6.99
N ALA A 280 12.92 8.77 5.93
CA ALA A 280 13.10 10.21 5.69
C ALA A 280 12.81 11.07 6.95
N PRO A 281 13.52 12.20 7.12
CA PRO A 281 13.34 13.06 8.29
C PRO A 281 11.89 13.56 8.38
N GLY A 282 11.42 13.86 9.59
CA GLY A 282 10.07 14.36 9.85
C GLY A 282 9.41 13.70 11.06
N TYR A 283 8.14 14.04 11.29
CA TYR A 283 7.35 13.51 12.39
C TYR A 283 5.95 13.07 11.99
N ARG A 284 5.32 12.26 12.84
CA ARG A 284 3.91 11.85 12.71
C ARG A 284 3.13 12.19 13.97
N CYS A 285 1.83 12.40 13.80
CA CYS A 285 0.89 12.63 14.89
C CYS A 285 0.05 11.37 15.10
N LYS A 286 -0.22 11.01 16.35
CA LYS A 286 -1.06 9.86 16.70
C LYS A 286 -1.97 10.22 17.86
N CYS A 287 -3.26 9.86 17.82
CA CYS A 287 -4.12 10.07 18.98
C CYS A 287 -3.57 9.35 20.21
N LYS A 288 -3.74 9.97 21.39
CA LYS A 288 -3.38 9.35 22.66
C LYS A 288 -4.22 8.10 22.89
N GLU A 289 -3.73 7.21 23.73
CA GLU A 289 -4.45 6.00 24.10
C GLU A 289 -5.84 6.36 24.65
N GLY A 290 -6.88 5.67 24.15
CA GLY A 290 -8.28 5.94 24.47
C GLY A 290 -8.98 6.96 23.56
N TYR A 291 -8.26 7.68 22.70
CA TYR A 291 -8.84 8.62 21.74
C TYR A 291 -8.80 8.07 20.32
N VAL A 292 -9.82 8.40 19.53
CA VAL A 292 -9.90 8.02 18.10
C VAL A 292 -10.16 9.26 17.25
N GLY A 293 -9.49 9.34 16.12
CA GLY A 293 -9.83 10.30 15.08
C GLY A 293 -8.62 10.77 14.28
N ASN A 294 -8.70 11.96 13.70
CA ASN A 294 -7.60 12.52 12.92
C ASN A 294 -6.68 13.38 13.82
N PRO A 295 -5.46 12.91 14.13
CA PRO A 295 -4.55 13.63 15.03
C PRO A 295 -3.93 14.89 14.44
N TYR A 296 -4.15 15.17 13.15
CA TYR A 296 -3.66 16.36 12.47
C TYR A 296 -4.69 17.51 12.50
N LEU A 297 -5.91 17.26 12.96
CA LEU A 297 -6.91 18.30 13.19
C LEU A 297 -6.86 18.78 14.64
N LYS A 298 -7.04 20.09 14.85
CA LYS A 298 -6.93 20.75 16.17
C LYS A 298 -7.71 20.03 17.28
N ASP A 299 -8.92 19.59 17.02
CA ASP A 299 -9.79 18.86 17.97
C ASP A 299 -10.25 17.51 17.38
N GLY A 300 -9.37 16.87 16.60
CA GLY A 300 -9.71 15.67 15.83
C GLY A 300 -9.65 14.35 16.60
N CYS A 301 -8.91 14.28 17.70
CA CYS A 301 -8.89 13.11 18.59
C CYS A 301 -9.94 13.26 19.70
N GLN A 302 -10.99 12.44 19.64
CA GLN A 302 -12.16 12.50 20.52
C GLN A 302 -12.34 11.21 21.33
#